data_AF-A0A2T2XLR4-F1
#
_entry.id   AF-A0A2T2XLR4-F1
#
_cell.length_a   1.000
_cell.length_b   1.000
_cell.length_c   1.000
_cell.angle_alpha   90.00
_cell.angle_beta   90.00
_cell.angle_gamma   90.00
#
_symmetry.space_group_name_H-M   'P 1'
#
loop_
_entity.id
_entity.type
_entity.pdbx_description
1 polymer ?
#
loop_
_entity_poly.entity_id
_entity_poly.type
_entity_poly.pdbx_seq_one_letter_code
_entity_poly.pdbx_strand_id
1 'polypeptide(L)'
;MRRSYVLEAIKDFKNALYAEFNRAMEQNAPYVDIRSGDLHRNAGGYPGPNHRMPSCCAVMEREMKVHDQILKAPPRGRGASLTIRYMLPR
;
A
#
# COMPACT_ATOMS: atom_id res chain seq x y z
N MET A 1 22.24 -13.16 -4.68
CA MET A 1 21.40 -13.18 -3.45
C MET A 1 20.44 -11.98 -3.32
N ARG A 2 19.93 -11.36 -4.42
CA ARG A 2 19.18 -10.07 -4.34
C ARG A 2 17.78 -10.04 -4.95
N ARG A 3 17.33 -11.10 -5.64
CA ARG A 3 16.07 -11.10 -6.41
C ARG A 3 14.89 -11.71 -5.64
N SER A 4 15.13 -12.76 -4.85
CA SER A 4 14.12 -13.41 -4.01
C SER A 4 13.58 -12.46 -2.93
N TYR A 5 14.46 -11.69 -2.30
CA TYR A 5 14.11 -10.81 -1.18
C TYR A 5 13.18 -9.63 -1.55
N VAL A 6 13.24 -9.13 -2.79
CA VAL A 6 12.35 -8.05 -3.27
C VAL A 6 10.95 -8.58 -3.59
N LEU A 7 10.83 -9.84 -4.04
CA LEU A 7 9.54 -10.45 -4.37
C LEU A 7 8.71 -10.70 -3.11
N GLU A 8 9.34 -11.19 -2.03
CA GLU A 8 8.66 -11.38 -0.75
C GLU A 8 8.12 -10.06 -0.19
N ALA A 9 8.90 -8.98 -0.28
CA ALA A 9 8.46 -7.64 0.13
C ALA A 9 7.19 -7.16 -0.58
N ILE A 10 7.12 -7.38 -1.89
CA ILE A 10 5.97 -6.99 -2.71
C ILE A 10 4.75 -7.79 -2.27
N LYS A 11 4.93 -9.07 -2.00
CA LYS A 11 3.88 -9.95 -1.49
C LYS A 11 3.37 -9.49 -0.13
N ASP A 12 4.27 -9.13 0.79
CA ASP A 12 3.91 -8.62 2.12
C ASP A 12 3.06 -7.35 2.03
N PHE A 13 3.48 -6.37 1.22
CA PHE A 13 2.71 -5.13 1.03
C PHE A 13 1.37 -5.37 0.34
N LYS A 14 1.32 -6.29 -0.62
CA LYS A 14 0.09 -6.66 -1.31
C LYS A 14 -0.89 -7.32 -0.34
N ASN A 15 -0.42 -8.24 0.49
CA ASN A 15 -1.24 -8.89 1.52
C ASN A 15 -1.77 -7.89 2.56
N ALA A 16 -0.91 -7.00 3.05
CA ALA A 16 -1.32 -5.95 3.99
C ALA A 16 -2.36 -5.02 3.36
N LEU A 17 -2.23 -4.70 2.06
CA LEU A 17 -3.16 -3.85 1.35
C LEU A 17 -4.54 -4.51 1.21
N TYR A 18 -4.60 -5.80 0.87
CA TYR A 18 -5.87 -6.52 0.82
C TYR A 18 -6.50 -6.71 2.20
N ALA A 19 -5.70 -6.88 3.25
CA ALA A 19 -6.24 -6.95 4.61
C ALA A 19 -6.99 -5.66 4.97
N GLU A 20 -6.47 -4.49 4.56
CA GLU A 20 -7.15 -3.21 4.72
C GLU A 20 -8.45 -3.11 3.90
N PHE A 21 -8.45 -3.61 2.67
CA PHE A 21 -9.68 -3.68 1.85
C PHE A 21 -10.73 -4.56 2.51
N ASN A 22 -10.36 -5.77 2.93
CA ASN A 22 -11.30 -6.71 3.56
C ASN A 22 -11.90 -6.12 4.83
N ARG A 23 -11.07 -5.52 5.70
CA ARG A 23 -11.55 -4.86 6.93
C ARG A 23 -12.55 -3.73 6.63
N ALA A 24 -12.30 -2.93 5.60
CA ALA A 24 -13.21 -1.86 5.21
C ALA A 24 -14.50 -2.41 4.56
N MET A 25 -14.42 -3.47 3.76
CA MET A 25 -15.59 -4.14 3.18
C MET A 25 -16.46 -4.83 4.24
N GLU A 26 -15.86 -5.46 5.25
CA GLU A 26 -16.58 -6.01 6.41
C GLU A 26 -17.37 -4.94 7.17
N GLN A 27 -16.92 -3.68 7.11
CA GLN A 27 -17.60 -2.52 7.68
C GLN A 27 -18.59 -1.85 6.70
N ASN A 28 -18.82 -2.44 5.52
CA ASN A 28 -19.63 -1.87 4.44
C ASN A 28 -19.17 -0.46 4.01
N ALA A 29 -17.88 -0.15 4.15
CA ALA A 29 -17.35 1.14 3.74
C ALA A 29 -17.31 1.22 2.20
N PRO A 30 -17.75 2.35 1.59
CA PRO A 30 -17.71 2.53 0.13
C PRO A 30 -16.30 2.79 -0.40
N TYR A 31 -15.37 3.13 0.48
CA TYR A 31 -13.96 3.34 0.14
C TYR A 31 -13.08 3.15 1.38
N VAL A 32 -11.76 3.05 1.16
CA VAL A 32 -10.75 3.14 2.22
C VAL A 32 -9.59 4.02 1.79
N ASP A 33 -9.16 4.91 2.67
CA ASP A 33 -8.01 5.78 2.46
C ASP A 33 -6.77 5.17 3.13
N ILE A 34 -5.79 4.77 2.33
CA ILE A 34 -4.60 4.08 2.83
C ILE A 34 -3.39 4.94 2.60
N ARG A 35 -2.64 5.20 3.68
CA ARG A 35 -1.37 5.90 3.67
C ARG A 35 -0.21 4.90 3.61
N SER A 36 0.71 5.11 2.67
CA SER A 36 1.88 4.24 2.46
C SER A 36 2.76 4.08 3.69
N GLY A 37 2.93 5.15 4.48
CA GLY A 37 3.69 5.09 5.72
C GLY A 37 3.08 4.14 6.76
N ASP A 38 1.75 4.06 6.81
CA ASP A 38 1.03 3.23 7.79
C ASP A 38 1.00 1.78 7.31
N LEU A 39 0.70 1.57 6.02
CA LEU A 39 0.79 0.27 5.36
C LEU A 39 2.19 -0.35 5.51
N HIS A 40 3.25 0.46 5.34
CA HIS A 40 4.63 0.02 5.50
C HIS A 40 4.96 -0.43 6.93
N ARG A 41 4.38 0.21 7.95
CA ARG A 41 4.55 -0.21 9.35
C ARG A 41 3.77 -1.50 9.65
N ASN A 42 2.56 -1.62 9.11
CA ASN A 42 1.69 -2.79 9.31
C ASN A 42 2.23 -4.06 8.63
N ALA A 43 2.84 -3.94 7.45
CA ALA A 43 3.39 -5.08 6.70
C ALA A 43 4.67 -5.71 7.32
N GLY A 44 5.14 -5.21 8.47
CA GLY A 44 6.30 -5.76 9.17
C GLY A 44 7.63 -5.28 8.56
N GLY A 45 8.33 -4.40 9.28
CA GLY A 45 9.60 -3.78 8.89
C GLY A 45 10.81 -4.71 8.81
N TYR A 46 10.70 -5.90 8.20
CA TYR A 46 11.79 -6.88 8.13
C TYR A 46 12.43 -7.09 6.74
N PRO A 47 13.78 -7.11 6.66
CA PRO A 47 14.74 -6.53 7.58
C PRO A 47 14.96 -5.08 7.16
N GLY A 48 14.34 -4.15 7.88
CA GLY A 48 14.87 -2.79 7.98
C GLY A 48 13.89 -1.67 7.63
N PRO A 49 13.99 -0.53 8.34
CA PRO A 49 12.97 0.52 8.36
C PRO A 49 12.87 1.38 7.09
N ASN A 50 13.86 1.37 6.18
CA ASN A 50 13.94 2.37 5.11
C ASN A 50 14.06 1.86 3.68
N HIS A 51 14.26 0.55 3.44
CA HIS A 51 14.70 0.09 2.12
C HIS A 51 13.57 -0.27 1.13
N ARG A 52 12.30 -0.25 1.55
CA ARG A 52 11.20 -0.78 0.73
C ARG A 52 10.02 0.18 0.53
N MET A 53 10.14 1.44 0.95
CA MET A 53 9.12 2.46 0.71
C MET A 53 8.77 2.64 -0.78
N PRO A 54 9.73 2.64 -1.73
CA PRO A 54 9.39 2.68 -3.15
C PRO A 54 8.58 1.45 -3.61
N SER A 55 8.86 0.26 -3.07
CA SER A 55 8.10 -0.95 -3.35
C SER A 55 6.68 -0.89 -2.78
N CYS A 56 6.53 -0.38 -1.55
CA CYS A 56 5.22 -0.16 -0.92
C CYS A 56 4.37 0.80 -1.77
N CYS A 57 4.92 1.96 -2.15
CA CYS A 57 4.23 2.93 -3.01
C CYS A 57 3.90 2.31 -4.38
N ALA A 58 4.83 1.57 -4.98
CA ALA A 58 4.59 0.92 -6.26
C ALA A 58 3.51 -0.17 -6.21
N VAL A 59 3.42 -0.92 -5.11
CA VAL A 59 2.30 -1.88 -4.89
C VAL A 59 0.98 -1.14 -4.80
N MET A 60 0.92 -0.07 -3.99
CA MET A 60 -0.28 0.75 -3.87
C MET A 60 -0.73 1.32 -5.23
N GLU A 61 0.18 1.97 -5.97
CA GLU A 61 -0.10 2.51 -7.30
C GLU A 61 -0.57 1.43 -8.30
N ARG A 62 0.05 0.24 -8.28
CA ARG A 62 -0.29 -0.86 -9.21
C ARG A 62 -1.64 -1.50 -8.91
N GLU A 63 -2.08 -1.47 -7.66
CA GLU A 63 -3.38 -2.00 -7.27
C GLU A 63 -4.50 -0.97 -7.44
N MET A 64 -4.25 0.23 -7.96
CA MET A 64 -5.31 1.17 -8.30
C MET A 64 -6.19 0.66 -9.46
N LYS A 65 -7.51 0.90 -9.36
CA LYS A 65 -8.51 0.79 -10.42
C LYS A 65 -8.93 2.19 -10.90
N VAL A 66 -9.70 2.26 -11.98
CA VAL A 66 -10.11 3.51 -12.66
C VAL A 66 -10.83 4.52 -11.75
N HIS A 67 -11.48 4.08 -10.67
CA HIS A 67 -12.22 4.95 -9.74
C HIS A 67 -11.44 5.29 -8.46
N ASP A 68 -10.24 4.74 -8.29
CA ASP A 68 -9.37 5.04 -7.15
C ASP A 68 -8.71 6.41 -7.33
N GLN A 69 -8.36 7.09 -6.23
CA GLN A 69 -7.85 8.46 -6.28
C GLN A 69 -6.62 8.64 -5.39
N ILE A 70 -5.58 9.27 -5.92
CA ILE A 70 -4.47 9.74 -5.09
C ILE A 70 -4.92 11.02 -4.37
N LEU A 71 -5.12 10.94 -3.05
CA LEU A 71 -5.52 12.08 -2.23
C LEU A 71 -4.35 12.97 -1.84
N LYS A 72 -3.16 12.37 -1.68
CA LYS A 72 -1.94 13.08 -1.31
C LYS A 72 -0.74 12.34 -1.89
N ALA A 73 0.19 13.07 -2.50
CA ALA A 73 1.48 12.54 -2.92
C ALA A 73 2.61 13.44 -2.39
N PRO A 74 3.77 12.90 -2.00
CA PRO A 74 4.95 13.71 -1.74
C PRO A 74 5.42 14.42 -3.04
N PRO A 75 6.23 15.50 -2.94
CA PRO A 75 6.70 16.25 -4.11
C PRO A 75 7.45 15.41 -5.16
N ARG A 76 8.01 14.26 -4.76
CA ARG A 76 8.70 13.30 -5.64
C ARG A 76 7.85 12.06 -6.00
N GLY A 77 6.53 12.13 -5.80
CA GLY A 77 5.57 11.06 -6.12
C GLY A 77 5.51 9.91 -5.12
N ARG A 78 6.66 9.34 -4.74
CA ARG A 78 6.74 8.19 -3.80
C ARG A 78 7.30 8.57 -2.44
N GLY A 79 6.70 8.05 -1.38
CA GLY A 79 7.12 8.28 0.00
C GLY A 79 6.00 8.06 1.00
N ALA A 80 6.33 8.11 2.30
CA ALA A 80 5.45 7.75 3.42
C ALA A 80 4.18 8.63 3.57
N SER A 81 4.07 9.72 2.82
CA SER A 81 2.89 10.60 2.78
C SER A 81 1.98 10.34 1.60
N LEU A 82 2.27 9.33 0.75
CA LEU A 82 1.38 8.91 -0.31
C LEU A 82 0.10 8.35 0.32
N THR A 83 -1.05 8.91 -0.03
CA THR A 83 -2.37 8.46 0.42
C THR A 83 -3.24 8.22 -0.80
N ILE A 84 -3.79 7.01 -0.91
CA ILE A 84 -4.68 6.60 -2.00
C ILE A 84 -6.02 6.18 -1.41
N ARG A 85 -7.09 6.70 -1.98
CA ARG A 85 -8.46 6.24 -1.80
C ARG A 85 -8.73 5.09 -2.75
N TYR A 86 -9.09 3.94 -2.20
CA TYR A 86 -9.55 2.78 -2.96
C TYR A 86 -11.05 2.65 -2.82
N MET A 87 -11.76 2.57 -3.95
CA MET A 87 -13.20 2.33 -3.99
C MET A 87 -13.51 0.86 -3.74
N LEU A 88 -14.58 0.60 -2.99
CA LEU A 88 -15.05 -0.73 -2.59
C LEU A 88 -16.52 -0.93 -3.00
N PRO A 89 -16.99 -2.18 -3.19
CA PRO A 89 -16.22 -3.43 -3.15
C PRO A 89 -15.37 -3.64 -4.42
N ARG A 90 -14.38 -4.54 -4.38
CA ARG A 90 -13.44 -4.73 -5.49
C ARG A 90 -12.82 -6.10 -5.60
#